data_AF-A0A8J3QRE2-F1
#
_entry.id   AF-A0A8J3QRE2-F1
#
_cell.length_a   1.000
_cell.length_b   1.000
_cell.length_c   1.000
_cell.angle_alpha   90.00
_cell.angle_beta   90.00
_cell.angle_gamma   90.00
#
_symmetry.space_group_name_H-M   'P 1'
#
loop_
_entity.id
_entity.type
_entity.pdbx_description
1 polymer ?
#
loop_
_entity_poly.entity_id
_entity_poly.type
_entity_poly.pdbx_seq_one_letter_code
_entity_poly.pdbx_strand_id
1 'polypeptide(L)'
;MTTSVVGLSLDESDDGGLAAYDPSMPDGRPAIPRDLQRRVLIEAGHRCAIPTCQATPIQIAHITDWSIVKEHKFENLIALCPTCHAL
;
A
#
# COMPACT_ATOMS: atom_id res chain seq x y z
N MET A 1 49.83 -4.15 -13.64
CA MET A 1 49.14 -5.03 -12.68
C MET A 1 49.30 -4.43 -11.30
N THR A 2 48.39 -3.53 -10.91
CA THR A 2 48.26 -3.05 -9.53
C THR A 2 46.79 -2.78 -9.29
N THR A 3 46.19 -3.67 -8.52
CA THR A 3 44.84 -3.66 -8.01
C THR A 3 44.59 -2.40 -7.18
N SER A 4 43.47 -1.71 -7.44
CA SER A 4 42.88 -0.81 -6.45
C SER A 4 41.39 -1.12 -6.38
N VAL A 5 41.05 -2.00 -5.44
CA VAL A 5 39.69 -2.22 -4.95
C VAL A 5 39.55 -1.40 -3.67
N VAL A 6 39.00 -0.22 -3.81
CA VAL A 6 38.47 0.59 -2.70
C VAL A 6 37.12 1.08 -3.23
N GLY A 7 36.03 0.40 -2.91
CA GLY A 7 35.31 0.67 -1.67
C GLY A 7 34.17 1.62 -1.99
N LEU A 8 33.19 1.16 -2.81
CA LEU A 8 31.94 1.89 -3.00
C LEU A 8 31.02 1.49 -1.83
N SER A 9 31.18 2.21 -0.73
CA SER A 9 30.15 2.32 0.29
C SER A 9 28.92 2.87 -0.41
N LEU A 10 27.91 2.04 -0.67
CA LEU A 10 26.56 2.54 -0.90
C LEU A 10 26.03 2.83 0.50
N ASP A 11 26.29 4.05 0.95
CA ASP A 11 25.57 4.67 2.03
C ASP A 11 24.07 4.55 1.77
N GLU A 12 23.44 3.67 2.53
CA GLU A 12 22.04 3.74 2.92
C GLU A 12 21.77 5.15 3.49
N SER A 13 21.29 6.09 2.67
CA SER A 13 20.81 7.39 3.15
C SER A 13 19.88 8.05 2.14
N ASP A 14 18.61 8.11 2.53
CA ASP A 14 17.72 9.25 2.31
C ASP A 14 17.19 9.53 0.89
N ASP A 15 16.23 8.73 0.42
CA ASP A 15 15.13 9.21 -0.41
C ASP A 15 14.04 9.91 0.45
N GLY A 16 14.50 10.83 1.31
CA GLY A 16 13.66 11.86 1.90
C GLY A 16 13.25 12.85 0.82
N GLY A 17 12.08 12.66 0.20
CA GLY A 17 11.67 13.60 -0.84
C GLY A 17 10.27 13.49 -1.42
N LEU A 18 9.26 13.00 -0.71
CA LEU A 18 7.83 13.20 -1.08
C LEU A 18 6.91 13.16 0.16
N ALA A 19 7.26 13.90 1.21
CA ALA A 19 6.28 14.27 2.23
C ALA A 19 5.46 15.48 1.73
N ALA A 20 4.13 15.36 1.82
CA ALA A 20 3.07 16.32 1.46
C ALA A 20 2.60 16.26 -0.01
N TYR A 21 1.34 15.98 -0.37
CA TYR A 21 0.08 16.02 0.37
C TYR A 21 -0.90 14.95 -0.15
N ASP A 22 -1.58 14.23 0.74
CA ASP A 22 -2.76 13.41 0.40
C ASP A 22 -3.92 13.92 1.28
N PRO A 23 -4.86 14.73 0.73
CA PRO A 23 -5.81 15.51 1.50
C PRO A 23 -6.96 14.72 2.15
N SER A 24 -6.91 13.39 2.24
CA SER A 24 -8.03 12.62 2.79
C SER A 24 -7.68 11.40 3.65
N MET A 25 -6.63 11.46 4.47
CA MET A 25 -6.47 10.47 5.55
C MET A 25 -6.90 11.08 6.89
N PRO A 26 -7.84 10.47 7.64
CA PRO A 26 -8.23 10.96 8.96
C PRO A 26 -7.01 10.99 9.89
N ASP A 27 -6.93 12.06 10.69
CA ASP A 27 -5.76 12.55 11.42
C ASP A 27 -4.87 11.42 12.00
N GLY A 28 -3.66 11.28 11.42
CA GLY A 28 -2.58 10.43 11.96
C GLY A 28 -2.49 9.01 11.40
N ARG A 29 -3.36 8.60 10.45
CA ARG A 29 -3.18 7.34 9.73
C ARG A 29 -2.12 7.50 8.62
N PRO A 30 -1.01 6.72 8.65
CA PRO A 30 -0.04 6.74 7.56
C PRO A 30 -0.67 6.21 6.26
N ALA A 31 -0.09 6.62 5.13
CA ALA A 31 -0.44 6.02 3.86
C ALA A 31 -0.03 4.54 3.81
N ILE A 32 -0.81 3.71 3.10
CA ILE A 32 -0.42 2.32 2.85
C ILE A 32 0.86 2.33 1.99
N PRO A 33 1.93 1.61 2.35
CA PRO A 33 3.15 1.53 1.53
C PRO A 33 2.85 1.06 0.11
N ARG A 34 3.53 1.63 -0.90
CA ARG A 34 3.23 1.37 -2.33
C ARG A 34 3.39 -0.09 -2.72
N ASP A 35 4.42 -0.77 -2.22
CA ASP A 35 4.62 -2.21 -2.42
C ASP A 35 3.45 -3.04 -1.89
N LEU A 36 2.93 -2.65 -0.71
CA LEU A 36 1.79 -3.31 -0.10
C LEU A 36 0.51 -3.06 -0.91
N GLN A 37 0.28 -1.83 -1.36
CA GLN A 37 -0.83 -1.51 -2.27
C GLN A 37 -0.77 -2.37 -3.53
N ARG A 38 0.40 -2.44 -4.17
CA ARG A 38 0.63 -3.22 -5.40
C ARG A 38 0.32 -4.70 -5.18
N ARG A 39 0.80 -5.29 -4.09
CA ARG A 39 0.51 -6.69 -3.75
C ARG A 39 -0.98 -6.96 -3.64
N VAL A 40 -1.73 -6.10 -2.94
CA VAL A 40 -3.19 -6.26 -2.76
C VAL A 40 -3.91 -6.15 -4.11
N LEU A 41 -3.50 -5.21 -4.96
CA LEU A 41 -4.08 -5.06 -6.31
C LEU A 41 -3.76 -6.25 -7.23
N ILE A 42 -2.54 -6.81 -7.15
CA ILE A 42 -2.17 -8.01 -7.91
C ILE A 42 -3.00 -9.21 -7.46
N GLU A 43 -3.13 -9.43 -6.15
CA GLU A 43 -3.94 -10.51 -5.57
C GLU A 43 -5.40 -10.43 -6.03
N ALA A 44 -5.96 -9.22 -6.04
CA ALA A 44 -7.32 -8.98 -6.49
C ALA A 44 -7.49 -8.92 -8.02
N GLY A 45 -6.42 -9.18 -8.80
CA GLY A 45 -6.47 -9.09 -10.27
C GLY A 45 -6.84 -7.70 -10.79
N HIS A 46 -6.53 -6.64 -10.04
CA HIS A 46 -6.92 -5.24 -10.27
C HIS A 46 -8.43 -5.03 -10.38
N ARG A 47 -9.23 -5.89 -9.71
CA ARG A 47 -10.70 -5.86 -9.69
C ARG A 47 -11.20 -5.96 -8.25
N CYS A 48 -12.51 -5.77 -8.07
CA CYS A 48 -13.14 -6.00 -6.77
C CYS A 48 -12.87 -7.45 -6.32
N ALA A 49 -12.32 -7.62 -5.11
CA ALA A 49 -11.98 -8.92 -4.54
C ALA A 49 -13.20 -9.77 -4.19
N ILE A 50 -14.41 -9.20 -4.22
CA ILE A 50 -15.66 -9.96 -4.08
C ILE A 50 -15.86 -10.81 -5.36
N PRO A 51 -15.83 -12.16 -5.27
CA PRO A 51 -15.75 -13.04 -6.43
C PRO A 51 -16.90 -12.88 -7.44
N THR A 52 -18.08 -12.50 -6.97
CA THR A 52 -19.30 -12.31 -7.77
C THR A 52 -19.41 -10.90 -8.37
N CYS A 53 -18.61 -9.94 -7.91
CA CYS A 53 -18.68 -8.55 -8.37
C CYS A 53 -17.62 -8.25 -9.43
N GLN A 54 -16.33 -8.39 -9.09
CA GLN A 54 -15.18 -8.09 -9.96
C GLN A 54 -15.20 -6.71 -10.66
N ALA A 55 -16.01 -5.76 -10.19
CA ALA A 55 -16.15 -4.44 -10.80
C ALA A 55 -14.90 -3.57 -10.60
N THR A 56 -14.81 -2.52 -11.42
CA THR A 56 -13.83 -1.41 -11.31
C THR A 56 -14.59 -0.09 -11.40
N PRO A 57 -14.08 1.04 -10.83
CA PRO A 57 -12.82 1.21 -10.11
C PRO A 57 -12.83 0.56 -8.71
N ILE A 58 -11.65 0.41 -8.11
CA ILE A 58 -11.45 -0.18 -6.78
C ILE A 58 -10.67 0.73 -5.84
N GLN A 59 -10.88 0.55 -4.54
CA GLN A 59 -10.17 1.19 -3.44
C GLN A 59 -9.70 0.12 -2.46
N ILE A 60 -8.57 0.35 -1.79
CA ILE A 60 -8.06 -0.57 -0.78
C ILE A 60 -8.66 -0.21 0.58
N ALA A 61 -9.37 -1.16 1.17
CA ALA A 61 -9.99 -1.05 2.48
C ALA A 61 -9.33 -2.01 3.47
N HIS A 62 -9.54 -1.75 4.75
CA HIS A 62 -9.20 -2.69 5.82
C HIS A 62 -10.37 -3.64 6.07
N ILE A 63 -10.08 -4.92 6.30
CA ILE A 63 -11.12 -5.92 6.67
C ILE A 63 -11.54 -5.71 8.13
N THR A 64 -10.55 -5.57 9.02
CA THR A 64 -10.71 -5.15 10.42
C THR A 64 -10.32 -3.69 10.54
N ASP A 65 -11.20 -2.88 11.11
CA ASP A 65 -11.04 -1.43 11.17
C ASP A 65 -9.69 -0.95 11.69
N TRP A 66 -9.20 0.13 11.08
CA TRP A 66 -7.97 0.81 11.48
C TRP A 66 -7.96 1.22 12.96
N SER A 67 -9.12 1.58 13.51
CA SER A 67 -9.28 1.98 14.92
C SER A 67 -8.81 0.89 15.90
N ILE A 68 -8.90 -0.37 15.49
CA ILE A 68 -8.52 -1.55 16.27
C ILE A 68 -7.07 -1.93 16.02
N VAL A 69 -6.71 -2.16 14.74
CA VAL A 69 -5.40 -2.75 14.39
C VAL A 69 -4.27 -1.73 14.33
N LYS A 70 -4.56 -0.50 13.89
CA LYS A 70 -3.60 0.60 13.69
C LYS A 70 -2.32 0.21 12.93
N GLU A 71 -2.43 -0.78 12.05
CA GLU A 71 -1.34 -1.28 11.22
C GLU A 71 -1.83 -1.67 9.82
N HIS A 72 -0.91 -1.64 8.85
CA HIS A 72 -1.17 -2.11 7.50
C HIS A 72 -0.56 -3.50 7.31
N LYS A 73 -1.40 -4.53 7.43
CA LYS A 73 -1.06 -5.93 7.17
C LYS A 73 -1.76 -6.40 5.91
N PHE A 74 -1.06 -7.13 5.06
CA PHE A 74 -1.60 -7.62 3.79
C PHE A 74 -2.87 -8.44 3.98
N GLU A 75 -2.87 -9.28 5.03
CA GLU A 75 -3.97 -10.16 5.40
C GLU A 75 -5.22 -9.40 5.85
N ASN A 76 -5.07 -8.12 6.22
CA ASN A 76 -6.15 -7.25 6.65
C ASN A 76 -6.50 -6.17 5.60
N LEU A 77 -5.98 -6.27 4.38
CA LEU A 77 -6.28 -5.34 3.29
C LEU A 77 -7.03 -6.06 2.16
N ILE A 78 -8.03 -5.38 1.61
CA ILE A 78 -8.87 -5.90 0.54
C ILE A 78 -9.17 -4.82 -0.49
N ALA A 79 -9.21 -5.18 -1.77
CA ALA A 79 -9.59 -4.27 -2.85
C ALA A 79 -11.09 -4.37 -3.13
N LEU A 80 -11.84 -3.27 -2.95
CA LEU A 80 -13.30 -3.23 -3.12
C LEU A 80 -13.73 -2.11 -4.07
N CYS A 81 -14.79 -2.36 -4.85
CA CYS A 81 -15.46 -1.29 -5.60
C CYS A 81 -16.32 -0.43 -4.63
N PRO A 82 -16.70 0.80 -5.02
CA PRO A 82 -17.50 1.68 -4.17
C PRO A 82 -18.82 1.05 -3.69
N THR A 83 -19.44 0.20 -4.52
CA THR A 83 -20.68 -0.49 -4.16
C THR A 83 -20.46 -1.52 -3.06
N CYS A 84 -19.47 -2.41 -3.22
CA CYS A 84 -19.18 -3.44 -2.21
C CYS A 84 -18.57 -2.84 -0.94
N HIS A 85 -17.94 -1.67 -1.02
CA HIS A 85 -17.40 -0.97 0.14
C HIS A 85 -18.48 -0.30 1.00
N ALA A 86 -19.67 -0.07 0.44
CA ALA A 86 -20.79 0.56 1.14
C ALA A 86 -21.78 -0.44 1.78
N LEU A 87 -21.58 -1.75 1.53
CA LEU A 87 -22.39 -2.84 2.07
C LEU A 87 -21.83 -3.29 3.43
#